data_AF-A0A662MN68-F1
#
_entry.id   AF-A0A662MN68-F1
#
_cell.length_a   1.000
_cell.length_b   1.000
_cell.length_c   1.000
_cell.angle_alpha   90.00
_cell.angle_beta   90.00
_cell.angle_gamma   90.00
#
_symmetry.space_group_name_H-M   'P 1'
#
loop_
_entity.id
_entity.type
_entity.pdbx_description
1 polymer ?
#
loop_
_entity_poly.entity_id
_entity_poly.type
_entity_poly.pdbx_seq_one_letter_code
_entity_poly.pdbx_strand_id
1 'polypeptide(L)'
;MEFYSGEEKIDLKVTPVIWISKVEHEKAVYPTSYLLETLRDFLESAELNKVILIDGIEYLILENGTEAVFKFLASLKDLAIINRGIILVAIDRDTLDEKDFYTLTSELKPVEELKEL
;
A
#
# COMPACT_ATOMS: atom_id res chain seq x y z
N MET A 1 -0.53 -25.48 -1.74
CA MET A 1 -0.04 -24.13 -2.10
C MET A 1 -0.07 -23.36 -0.81
N GLU A 2 1.08 -23.28 -0.13
CA GLU A 2 1.19 -22.55 1.13
C GLU A 2 1.16 -21.05 0.82
N PHE A 3 0.12 -20.36 1.28
CA PHE A 3 0.08 -18.91 1.28
C PHE A 3 1.03 -18.43 2.38
N TYR A 4 2.25 -18.05 1.99
CA TYR A 4 3.17 -17.38 2.90
C TYR A 4 2.58 -16.03 3.28
N SER A 5 2.27 -15.82 4.56
CA SER A 5 2.03 -14.47 5.05
C SER A 5 3.33 -13.68 4.88
N GLY A 6 3.26 -12.47 4.33
CA GLY A 6 4.45 -11.62 4.12
C GLY A 6 5.28 -11.36 5.39
N GLU A 7 4.75 -11.68 6.56
CA GLU A 7 5.41 -11.64 7.88
C GLU A 7 6.66 -12.53 7.96
N GLU A 8 6.71 -13.67 7.25
CA GLU A 8 7.90 -14.56 7.29
C GLU A 8 9.07 -14.06 6.43
N LYS A 9 8.82 -13.14 5.49
CA LYS A 9 9.85 -12.67 4.54
C LYS A 9 10.57 -11.40 4.97
N ILE A 10 10.00 -10.64 5.91
CA ILE A 10 10.53 -9.33 6.31
C ILE A 10 10.64 -9.35 7.84
N ASP A 11 11.87 -9.35 8.39
CA ASP A 11 12.15 -9.32 9.84
C ASP A 11 11.77 -7.95 10.45
N LEU A 12 10.52 -7.51 10.24
CA LEU A 12 9.95 -6.27 10.77
C LEU A 12 9.45 -6.53 12.18
N LYS A 13 10.38 -6.71 13.13
CA LYS A 13 10.07 -6.99 14.54
C LYS A 13 9.24 -5.89 15.25
N VAL A 14 8.99 -4.73 14.62
CA VAL A 14 8.37 -3.57 15.28
C VAL A 14 7.38 -2.78 14.38
N THR A 15 7.09 -3.24 13.16
CA THR A 15 6.26 -2.48 12.21
C THR A 15 4.94 -3.20 11.94
N PRO A 16 3.78 -2.59 12.23
CA PRO A 16 2.50 -3.20 11.89
C PRO A 16 2.34 -3.27 10.38
N VAL A 17 2.15 -4.48 9.85
CA VAL A 17 1.91 -4.73 8.43
C VAL A 17 0.42 -5.03 8.24
N ILE A 18 -0.23 -4.30 7.34
CA ILE A 18 -1.63 -4.54 6.95
C ILE A 18 -1.61 -5.23 5.59
N TRP A 19 -2.17 -6.45 5.53
CA TRP A 19 -2.31 -7.20 4.28
C TRP A 19 -3.67 -6.92 3.66
N ILE A 20 -3.71 -6.48 2.40
CA ILE A 20 -4.97 -6.24 1.67
C ILE A 20 -5.20 -7.40 0.71
N SER A 21 -6.29 -8.15 0.88
CA SER A 21 -6.65 -9.26 -0.01
C SER A 21 -8.15 -9.52 -0.02
N LYS A 22 -8.66 -10.06 -1.13
CA LYS A 22 -10.04 -10.58 -1.24
C LYS A 22 -10.16 -12.06 -0.90
N VAL A 23 -9.06 -12.76 -0.63
CA VAL A 23 -9.12 -14.12 -0.08
C VAL A 23 -9.37 -13.97 1.43
N GLU A 24 -10.45 -14.60 1.93
CA GLU A 24 -10.72 -14.64 3.37
C GLU A 24 -9.49 -15.18 4.12
N HIS A 25 -8.87 -14.32 4.91
CA HIS A 25 -7.74 -14.64 5.77
C HIS A 25 -7.84 -13.79 7.03
N GLU A 26 -7.49 -14.34 8.20
CA GLU A 26 -7.66 -13.67 9.49
C GLU A 26 -6.96 -12.30 9.60
N LYS A 27 -5.98 -12.04 8.71
CA LYS A 27 -5.19 -10.80 8.66
C LYS A 27 -5.42 -9.95 7.41
N ALA A 28 -6.30 -10.37 6.51
CA ALA A 28 -6.57 -9.65 5.26
C ALA A 28 -7.67 -8.61 5.45
N VAL A 29 -7.37 -7.35 5.09
CA VAL A 29 -8.36 -6.28 5.01
C VAL A 29 -8.95 -6.27 3.60
N TYR A 30 -10.27 -6.34 3.51
CA TYR A 30 -10.98 -6.27 2.24
C TYR A 30 -10.85 -4.86 1.63
N PRO A 31 -10.47 -4.72 0.34
CA PRO A 31 -10.41 -3.44 -0.35
C PRO A 31 -11.82 -2.92 -0.64
N THR A 32 -12.45 -2.36 0.39
CA THR A 32 -13.81 -1.80 0.39
C THR A 32 -13.75 -0.31 0.68
N SER A 33 -14.91 0.37 0.63
CA SER A 33 -15.05 1.79 0.97
C SER A 33 -14.49 2.19 2.34
N TYR A 34 -14.34 1.24 3.28
CA TYR A 34 -13.81 1.47 4.62
C TYR A 34 -12.29 1.31 4.74
N LEU A 35 -11.60 0.90 3.66
CA LEU A 35 -10.15 0.68 3.70
C LEU A 35 -9.39 1.96 4.02
N LEU A 36 -9.75 3.09 3.39
CA LEU A 36 -9.07 4.37 3.64
C LEU A 36 -9.26 4.85 5.08
N GLU A 37 -10.46 4.67 5.64
CA GLU A 37 -10.76 4.98 7.03
C GLU A 37 -9.96 4.07 7.99
N THR A 38 -9.91 2.77 7.72
CA THR A 38 -9.11 1.83 8.53
C THR A 38 -7.63 2.19 8.51
N LEU A 39 -7.08 2.53 7.34
CA LEU A 39 -5.69 2.93 7.19
C LEU A 39 -5.41 4.31 7.83
N ARG A 40 -6.37 5.23 7.77
CA ARG A 40 -6.29 6.51 8.49
C ARG A 40 -6.22 6.27 9.99
N ASP A 41 -7.15 5.49 10.54
CA ASP A 41 -7.20 5.21 11.98
C ASP A 41 -5.92 4.51 12.43
N PHE A 42 -5.38 3.60 11.61
CA PHE A 42 -4.05 3.01 11.83
C PHE A 42 -2.96 4.07 11.87
N LEU A 43 -2.91 4.96 10.88
CA LEU A 43 -1.95 6.05 10.79
C LEU A 43 -2.03 7.00 12.00
N GLU A 44 -3.21 7.22 12.56
CA GLU A 44 -3.45 8.09 13.71
C GLU A 44 -3.22 7.40 15.07
N SER A 45 -3.30 6.06 15.14
CA SER A 45 -3.36 5.30 16.41
C SER A 45 -2.14 5.33 17.33
N ALA A 46 -0.96 5.77 16.87
CA ALA A 46 0.26 5.72 17.68
C ALA A 46 1.26 6.83 17.30
N GLU A 47 2.05 7.31 18.27
CA GLU A 47 3.13 8.29 18.02
C GLU A 47 4.43 7.67 17.47
N LEU A 48 4.32 6.54 16.78
CA LEU A 48 5.44 5.86 16.14
C LEU A 48 5.39 6.08 14.63
N ASN A 49 6.57 6.02 13.99
CA ASN A 49 6.68 5.96 12.54
C ASN A 49 6.01 4.66 12.05
N LYS A 50 5.17 4.76 11.02
CA LYS A 50 4.41 3.62 10.49
C LYS A 50 4.76 3.41 9.02
N VAL A 51 4.66 2.16 8.58
CA VAL A 51 4.83 1.82 7.18
C VAL A 51 3.62 1.02 6.75
N ILE A 52 3.03 1.39 5.61
CA ILE A 52 1.99 0.61 4.95
C ILE A 52 2.60 0.02 3.69
N LEU A 53 2.61 -1.30 3.57
CA LEU A 53 2.97 -1.98 2.33
C LEU A 53 1.70 -2.38 1.59
N ILE A 54 1.59 -1.97 0.33
CA ILE A 54 0.53 -2.37 -0.58
C ILE A 54 1.14 -3.28 -1.62
N ASP A 55 0.64 -4.51 -1.68
CA ASP A 55 1.00 -5.52 -2.67
C ASP A 55 -0.24 -5.88 -3.51
N GLY A 56 -0.05 -6.18 -4.79
CA GLY A 56 -1.12 -6.53 -5.72
C GLY A 56 -1.97 -5.34 -6.19
N ILE A 57 -1.34 -4.20 -6.52
CA ILE A 57 -2.04 -3.03 -7.07
C ILE A 57 -2.81 -3.36 -8.36
N GLU A 58 -2.31 -4.31 -9.14
CA GLU A 58 -2.90 -4.79 -10.38
C GLU A 58 -4.33 -5.30 -10.16
N TYR A 59 -4.49 -6.04 -9.07
CA TYR A 59 -5.78 -6.59 -8.69
C TYR A 59 -6.74 -5.47 -8.26
N LEU A 60 -6.24 -4.48 -7.51
CA LEU A 60 -7.04 -3.32 -7.13
C LEU A 60 -7.52 -2.54 -8.37
N ILE A 61 -6.65 -2.38 -9.37
CA ILE A 61 -6.95 -1.69 -10.63
C ILE A 61 -7.96 -2.48 -11.44
N LEU A 62 -7.81 -3.81 -11.55
CA LEU A 62 -8.74 -4.69 -12.25
C LEU A 62 -10.17 -4.57 -11.68
N GLU A 63 -10.29 -4.46 -10.36
CA GLU A 63 -11.57 -4.46 -9.66
C GLU A 63 -12.23 -3.08 -9.57
N ASN A 64 -11.44 -2.01 -9.42
CA ASN A 64 -11.97 -0.68 -9.13
C ASN A 64 -11.71 0.34 -10.25
N GLY A 65 -10.89 -0.01 -11.24
CA GLY A 65 -10.41 0.86 -12.29
C GLY A 65 -9.22 1.72 -11.86
N THR A 66 -8.34 2.04 -12.82
CA THR A 66 -7.10 2.80 -12.60
C THR A 66 -7.34 4.12 -11.88
N GLU A 67 -8.31 4.92 -12.33
CA GLU A 67 -8.56 6.25 -11.77
C GLU A 67 -8.91 6.22 -10.27
N ALA A 68 -9.75 5.26 -9.86
CA ALA A 68 -10.16 5.12 -8.47
C ALA A 68 -8.97 4.70 -7.59
N VAL A 69 -8.16 3.75 -8.05
CA VAL A 69 -6.99 3.27 -7.32
C VAL A 69 -5.94 4.36 -7.17
N PHE A 70 -5.69 5.15 -8.22
CA PHE A 70 -4.68 6.20 -8.15
C PHE A 70 -5.10 7.31 -7.20
N LYS A 71 -6.39 7.69 -7.20
CA LYS A 71 -6.95 8.63 -6.22
C LYS A 71 -6.84 8.10 -4.80
N PHE A 72 -7.09 6.81 -4.60
CA PHE A 72 -6.91 6.16 -3.30
C PHE A 72 -5.44 6.22 -2.83
N LEU A 73 -4.48 5.85 -3.70
CA LEU A 73 -3.06 5.87 -3.35
C LEU A 73 -2.55 7.28 -3.06
N ALA A 74 -2.97 8.27 -3.84
CA ALA A 74 -2.65 9.68 -3.59
C ALA A 74 -3.20 10.13 -2.22
N SER A 75 -4.47 9.83 -1.93
CA SER A 75 -5.10 10.18 -0.65
C SER A 75 -4.40 9.51 0.53
N LEU A 76 -4.04 8.23 0.38
CA LEU A 76 -3.33 7.48 1.41
C LEU A 76 -1.91 8.01 1.63
N LYS A 77 -1.21 8.41 0.56
CA LYS A 77 0.10 9.06 0.64
C LYS A 77 0.03 10.34 1.46
N ASP A 78 -0.95 11.18 1.18
CA ASP A 78 -1.16 12.45 1.88
C ASP A 78 -1.44 12.21 3.37
N LEU A 79 -2.30 11.24 3.68
CA LEU A 79 -2.56 10.82 5.06
C LEU A 79 -1.29 10.31 5.76
N ALA A 80 -0.48 9.51 5.06
CA ALA A 80 0.77 8.99 5.60
C ALA A 80 1.76 10.12 5.91
N ILE A 81 1.95 11.08 4.99
CA ILE A 81 2.83 12.24 5.19
C ILE A 81 2.46 13.03 6.45
N ILE A 82 1.16 13.30 6.66
CA ILE A 82 0.68 14.06 7.82
C ILE A 82 0.91 13.29 9.14
N ASN A 83 0.88 11.96 9.09
CA ASN A 83 0.96 11.07 10.25
C ASN A 83 2.33 10.41 10.46
N ARG A 84 3.41 10.98 9.89
CA ARG A 84 4.78 10.41 9.95
C ARG A 84 4.85 8.94 9.48
N GLY A 85 3.99 8.61 8.53
CA GLY A 85 3.92 7.32 7.88
C GLY A 85 4.61 7.32 6.52
N ILE A 86 5.00 6.14 6.07
CA ILE A 86 5.49 5.88 4.72
C ILE A 86 4.55 4.86 4.07
N ILE A 87 4.24 5.06 2.79
CA ILE A 87 3.60 4.03 1.99
C ILE A 87 4.63 3.43 1.03
N LEU A 88 4.62 2.12 0.93
CA LEU A 88 5.38 1.34 -0.03
C LEU A 88 4.37 0.61 -0.90
N VAL A 89 4.54 0.71 -2.22
CA VAL A 89 3.67 0.04 -3.17
C VAL A 89 4.53 -0.86 -4.04
N ALA A 90 4.28 -2.17 -3.97
CA ALA A 90 4.88 -3.14 -4.85
C ALA A 90 4.14 -3.09 -6.20
N ILE A 91 4.88 -2.87 -7.27
CA ILE A 91 4.37 -2.74 -8.63
C ILE A 91 5.25 -3.60 -9.52
N ASP A 92 4.66 -4.51 -10.29
CA ASP A 92 5.35 -5.12 -11.41
C ASP A 92 5.26 -4.17 -12.62
N ARG A 93 6.38 -3.87 -13.27
CA ARG A 93 6.40 -2.93 -14.40
C ARG A 93 5.62 -3.48 -15.59
N ASP A 94 5.58 -4.80 -15.75
CA ASP A 94 4.98 -5.45 -16.91
C ASP A 94 3.46 -5.56 -16.80
N THR A 95 2.87 -5.20 -15.66
CA THR A 95 1.43 -5.32 -15.39
C THR A 95 0.66 -4.03 -15.62
N LEU A 96 1.34 -2.90 -15.76
CA LEU A 96 0.76 -1.59 -16.04
C LEU A 96 1.15 -1.11 -17.43
N ASP A 97 0.26 -0.35 -18.07
CA ASP A 97 0.65 0.36 -19.28
C ASP A 97 1.68 1.47 -18.95
N GLU A 98 2.43 1.90 -19.96
CA GLU A 98 3.53 2.86 -19.79
C GLU A 98 3.05 4.20 -19.19
N LYS A 99 1.83 4.60 -19.51
CA LYS A 99 1.24 5.86 -19.05
C LYS A 99 0.85 5.77 -17.57
N ASP A 100 0.21 4.69 -17.18
CA ASP A 100 -0.23 4.41 -15.81
C ASP A 100 0.99 4.22 -14.91
N PHE A 101 2.01 3.50 -15.36
CA PHE A 101 3.28 3.35 -14.66
C PHE A 101 3.98 4.70 -14.46
N TYR A 102 4.06 5.54 -15.50
CA TYR A 102 4.67 6.87 -15.39
C TYR A 102 3.89 7.78 -14.43
N THR A 103 2.56 7.73 -14.49
CA THR A 103 1.70 8.48 -13.59
C THR A 103 1.93 8.08 -12.14
N LEU A 104 1.93 6.77 -11.85
CA LEU A 104 2.19 6.25 -10.51
C LEU A 104 3.60 6.62 -10.01
N THR A 105 4.64 6.41 -10.82
CA THR A 105 6.03 6.71 -10.41
C THR A 105 6.32 8.21 -10.29
N SER A 106 5.53 9.05 -10.95
CA SER A 106 5.58 10.50 -10.74
C SER A 106 5.06 10.90 -9.35
N GLU A 107 4.02 10.20 -8.89
CA GLU A 107 3.27 10.45 -7.65
C GLU A 107 3.90 9.75 -6.43
N LEU A 108 4.37 8.52 -6.64
CA LEU A 108 5.03 7.62 -5.70
C LEU A 108 6.47 7.42 -6.19
N LYS A 109 7.44 7.98 -5.47
CA LYS A 109 8.85 7.86 -5.89
C LYS A 109 9.35 6.43 -5.72
N PRO A 110 10.17 5.93 -6.68
CA PRO A 110 10.89 4.67 -6.49
C PRO A 110 11.67 4.68 -5.18
N VAL A 111 11.75 3.54 -4.51
CA VAL A 111 12.40 3.45 -3.19
C VAL A 111 13.90 3.78 -3.29
N GLU A 112 14.50 3.51 -4.45
CA GLU A 112 15.90 3.81 -4.76
C GLU A 112 16.18 5.33 -4.84
N GLU A 113 15.15 6.14 -5.05
CA GLU A 113 15.24 7.61 -5.06
C GLU A 113 15.06 8.23 -3.68
N LEU A 114 14.67 7.44 -2.67
CA LEU A 114 14.62 7.89 -1.28
C LEU A 114 16.04 8.05 -0.75
N LYS A 115 16.60 9.25 -0.98
CA LYS A 115 17.88 9.66 -0.40
C LYS A 115 17.68 9.87 1.09
N GLU A 116 18.17 8.90 1.87
CA GLU A 116 18.18 8.89 3.34
C GLU A 116 16.79 8.66 3.97
N LEU A 117 16.49 7.38 4.26
CA LEU A 117 15.60 6.98 5.35
C LEU A 117 16.43 6.71 6.61
#